data_AF-A0A417HQD5-F1
#
_entry.id   AF-A0A417HQD5-F1
#
_cell.length_a   1.000
_cell.length_b   1.000
_cell.length_c   1.000
_cell.angle_alpha   90.00
_cell.angle_beta   90.00
_cell.angle_gamma   90.00
#
_symmetry.space_group_name_H-M   'P 1'
#
loop_
_entity.id
_entity.type
_entity.pdbx_description
1 polymer ?
#
loop_
_entity_poly.entity_id
_entity_poly.type
_entity_poly.pdbx_seq_one_letter_code
_entity_poly.pdbx_strand_id
1 'polypeptide(L)'
;MAYEFVCESEAKRYCSDCSRTLKKTCELLRTKGISAQFSLVGSGARNMITRNGDGPYDLDYNLLIMKAEERYWNDLRLLKETVRNALNRAERREFFSDAQDSTSCLTALLHFKDTPNVEFSFDVAITTKNKNGNYMRLIHNKNAYALGWDQYTWNEVPNSHQVKDRADELKKAGLWQKVLDRYLEKKNMYLFRQDHDHPSFVVYVEAVNEVYNRYFSRGGGYYVQSILRLR
;
A
#
# COMPACT_ATOMS: atom_id res chain seq x y z
N MET A 1 4.59 -16.94 15.63
CA MET A 1 3.49 -16.24 14.94
C MET A 1 3.87 -16.08 13.48
N ALA A 2 2.92 -16.20 12.57
CA ALA A 2 3.14 -16.11 11.13
C ALA A 2 1.98 -15.37 10.48
N TYR A 3 2.27 -14.64 9.41
CA TYR A 3 1.29 -14.08 8.51
C TYR A 3 0.54 -15.17 7.75
N GLU A 4 -0.76 -14.98 7.66
CA GLU A 4 -1.67 -15.75 6.80
C GLU A 4 -2.59 -14.81 6.03
N PHE A 5 -3.15 -15.30 4.92
CA PHE A 5 -4.12 -14.54 4.14
C PHE A 5 -5.48 -14.50 4.83
N VAL A 6 -6.11 -13.33 4.76
CA VAL A 6 -7.46 -13.10 5.27
C VAL A 6 -8.47 -13.40 4.17
N CYS A 7 -9.57 -14.05 4.52
CA CYS A 7 -10.63 -14.34 3.56
C CYS A 7 -11.27 -13.04 3.05
N GLU A 8 -11.56 -12.95 1.75
CA GLU A 8 -12.17 -11.76 1.17
C GLU A 8 -13.48 -11.37 1.88
N SER A 9 -14.32 -12.34 2.24
CA SER A 9 -15.60 -12.08 2.92
C SER A 9 -15.43 -11.42 4.29
N GLU A 10 -14.35 -11.75 4.98
CA GLU A 10 -14.00 -11.24 6.31
C GLU A 10 -13.51 -9.79 6.22
N ALA A 11 -12.65 -9.47 5.24
CA ALA A 11 -12.12 -8.13 5.05
C ALA A 11 -13.02 -7.19 4.22
N LYS A 12 -14.04 -7.72 3.52
CA LYS A 12 -14.85 -6.99 2.53
C LYS A 12 -15.44 -5.69 3.06
N ARG A 13 -16.03 -5.75 4.25
CA ARG A 13 -16.66 -4.60 4.90
C ARG A 13 -15.64 -3.50 5.18
N TYR A 14 -14.54 -3.86 5.85
CA TYR A 14 -13.44 -2.95 6.17
C TYR A 14 -12.84 -2.31 4.91
N CYS A 15 -12.57 -3.11 3.88
CA CYS A 15 -12.07 -2.62 2.59
C CYS A 15 -13.02 -1.63 1.93
N SER A 16 -14.33 -1.90 1.96
CA SER A 16 -15.35 -1.01 1.41
C SER A 16 -15.40 0.31 2.16
N ASP A 17 -15.36 0.29 3.48
CA ASP A 17 -15.43 1.50 4.29
C ASP A 17 -14.13 2.34 4.19
N CYS A 18 -12.95 1.71 4.22
CA CYS A 18 -11.68 2.37 3.93
C CYS A 18 -11.68 3.02 2.53
N SER A 19 -12.18 2.31 1.51
CA SER A 19 -12.26 2.84 0.14
C SER A 19 -13.21 4.04 0.05
N ARG A 20 -14.32 4.04 0.79
CA ARG A 20 -15.23 5.19 0.85
C ARG A 20 -14.54 6.40 1.50
N THR A 21 -13.84 6.19 2.59
CA THR A 21 -13.06 7.24 3.28
C THR A 21 -11.99 7.80 2.34
N LEU A 22 -11.16 6.96 1.73
CA LEU A 22 -10.08 7.38 0.83
C LEU A 22 -10.60 8.08 -0.43
N LYS A 23 -11.76 7.68 -0.97
CA LYS A 23 -12.40 8.39 -2.07
C LYS A 23 -12.76 9.83 -1.68
N LYS A 24 -13.36 10.02 -0.51
CA LYS A 24 -13.66 11.36 0.04
C LYS A 24 -12.38 12.15 0.35
N THR A 25 -11.33 11.49 0.83
CA THR A 25 -10.00 12.11 0.99
C THR A 25 -9.47 12.66 -0.33
N CYS A 26 -9.51 11.88 -1.42
CA CYS A 26 -9.12 12.34 -2.75
C CYS A 26 -9.96 13.54 -3.23
N GLU A 27 -11.28 13.54 -2.98
CA GLU A 27 -12.15 14.67 -3.31
C GLU A 27 -11.76 15.95 -2.56
N LEU A 28 -11.47 15.83 -1.25
CA LEU A 28 -11.00 16.94 -0.42
C LEU A 28 -9.63 17.46 -0.88
N LEU A 29 -8.69 16.56 -1.17
CA LEU A 29 -7.37 16.91 -1.69
C LEU A 29 -7.44 17.66 -3.02
N ARG A 30 -8.39 17.28 -3.89
CA ARG A 30 -8.61 17.99 -5.16
C ARG A 30 -8.98 19.45 -4.94
N THR A 31 -9.74 19.78 -3.88
CA THR A 31 -10.06 21.18 -3.54
C THR A 31 -8.87 21.98 -3.00
N LYS A 32 -7.78 21.28 -2.63
CA LYS A 32 -6.50 21.85 -2.21
C LYS A 32 -5.45 21.88 -3.33
N GLY A 33 -5.84 21.58 -4.57
CA GLY A 33 -4.91 21.55 -5.71
C GLY A 33 -4.05 20.28 -5.77
N ILE A 34 -4.43 19.22 -5.05
CA ILE A 34 -3.73 17.92 -5.04
C ILE A 34 -4.60 16.89 -5.76
N SER A 35 -4.09 16.32 -6.86
CA SER A 35 -4.71 15.22 -7.57
C SER A 35 -4.06 13.90 -7.15
N ALA A 36 -4.85 13.01 -6.55
CA ALA A 36 -4.37 11.74 -6.01
C ALA A 36 -5.29 10.57 -6.35
N GLN A 37 -4.72 9.38 -6.46
CA GLN A 37 -5.43 8.10 -6.57
C GLN A 37 -4.99 7.17 -5.46
N PHE A 38 -5.91 6.39 -4.90
CA PHE A 38 -5.55 5.39 -3.90
C PHE A 38 -5.64 3.98 -4.48
N SER A 39 -4.82 3.08 -3.96
CA SER A 39 -4.87 1.65 -4.24
C SER A 39 -4.53 0.89 -2.96
N LEU A 40 -5.29 -0.15 -2.65
CA LEU A 40 -4.91 -1.09 -1.61
C LEU A 40 -3.60 -1.78 -2.07
N VAL A 41 -2.63 -1.91 -1.18
CA VAL A 41 -1.36 -2.54 -1.50
C VAL A 41 -1.63 -4.01 -1.85
N GLY A 42 -1.04 -4.48 -2.95
CA GLY A 42 -1.38 -5.79 -3.51
C GLY A 42 -2.68 -5.84 -4.30
N SER A 43 -3.46 -4.75 -4.38
CA SER A 43 -4.70 -4.70 -5.15
C SER A 43 -4.46 -4.43 -6.64
N GLY A 44 -3.81 -5.40 -7.26
CA GLY A 44 -4.19 -5.87 -8.58
C GLY A 44 -4.92 -7.21 -8.52
N ALA A 45 -4.97 -7.88 -7.37
CA ALA A 45 -5.68 -9.12 -7.20
C ALA A 45 -6.31 -9.23 -5.82
N ARG A 46 -7.46 -9.90 -5.80
CA ARG A 46 -8.12 -10.38 -4.59
C ARG A 46 -7.11 -11.21 -3.77
N ASN A 47 -7.19 -11.16 -2.44
CA ASN A 47 -6.52 -12.07 -1.50
C ASN A 47 -5.04 -11.77 -1.14
N MET A 48 -4.61 -10.50 -1.05
CA MET A 48 -3.28 -10.14 -0.50
C MET A 48 -3.32 -9.52 0.90
N ILE A 49 -4.50 -9.44 1.51
CA ILE A 49 -4.68 -8.95 2.88
C ILE A 49 -4.16 -10.02 3.83
N THR A 50 -3.33 -9.63 4.79
CA THR A 50 -2.71 -10.56 5.73
C THR A 50 -3.01 -10.18 7.17
N ARG A 51 -3.01 -11.16 8.06
CA ARG A 51 -2.99 -10.96 9.52
C ARG A 51 -1.87 -11.77 10.13
N ASN A 52 -1.31 -11.33 11.26
CA ASN A 52 -0.28 -12.05 11.99
C ASN A 52 -0.89 -12.77 13.20
N GLY A 53 -1.03 -14.09 13.12
CA GLY A 53 -1.77 -14.87 14.14
C GLY A 53 -3.20 -14.36 14.32
N ASP A 54 -3.65 -14.27 15.57
CA ASP A 54 -4.98 -13.76 15.94
C ASP A 54 -5.07 -12.22 15.97
N GLY A 55 -4.08 -11.53 15.38
CA GLY A 55 -4.03 -10.07 15.31
C GLY A 55 -5.02 -9.46 14.30
N PRO A 56 -5.19 -8.12 14.33
CA PRO A 56 -6.04 -7.41 13.38
C PRO A 56 -5.51 -7.51 11.94
N TYR A 57 -6.39 -7.23 10.97
CA TYR A 57 -6.01 -7.22 9.56
C TYR A 57 -5.09 -6.05 9.23
N ASP A 58 -4.09 -6.32 8.41
CA ASP A 58 -3.18 -5.32 7.88
C ASP A 58 -3.75 -4.76 6.57
N LEU A 59 -4.37 -3.59 6.62
CA LEU A 59 -4.85 -2.87 5.43
C LEU A 59 -3.93 -1.69 5.12
N ASP A 60 -2.96 -1.93 4.25
CA ASP A 60 -2.07 -0.92 3.70
C ASP A 60 -2.62 -0.32 2.40
N TYR A 61 -2.70 0.99 2.29
CA TYR A 61 -3.04 1.72 1.08
C TYR A 61 -1.89 2.59 0.61
N ASN A 62 -1.68 2.65 -0.71
CA ASN A 62 -0.90 3.72 -1.32
C ASN A 62 -1.85 4.82 -1.76
N LEU A 63 -1.54 6.06 -1.40
CA LEU A 63 -2.13 7.28 -1.97
C LEU A 63 -1.10 7.90 -2.93
N LEU A 64 -1.28 7.64 -4.22
CA LEU A 64 -0.43 8.13 -5.29
C LEU A 64 -0.79 9.58 -5.64
N ILE A 65 0.11 10.51 -5.31
CA ILE A 65 0.05 11.91 -5.74
C ILE A 65 0.46 11.98 -7.21
N MET A 66 -0.48 12.30 -8.08
CA MET A 66 -0.23 12.44 -9.52
C MET A 66 0.17 13.86 -9.88
N LYS A 67 -0.45 14.85 -9.24
CA LYS A 67 -0.17 16.28 -9.41
C LYS A 67 -0.43 17.00 -8.09
N ALA A 68 0.36 18.02 -7.79
CA ALA A 68 0.13 18.93 -6.68
C ALA A 68 0.70 20.31 -7.04
N GLU A 69 0.16 21.37 -6.44
CA GLU A 69 0.73 22.72 -6.52
C GLU A 69 2.19 22.75 -6.02
N GLU A 70 2.99 23.68 -6.55
CA GLU A 70 4.43 23.80 -6.29
C GLU A 70 4.77 23.88 -4.79
N ARG A 71 3.95 24.59 -4.01
CA ARG A 71 4.13 24.72 -2.55
C ARG A 71 4.23 23.38 -1.82
N TYR A 72 3.56 22.33 -2.32
CA TYR A 72 3.59 21.00 -1.71
C TYR A 72 4.84 20.21 -2.05
N TRP A 73 5.48 20.49 -3.19
CA TRP A 73 6.75 19.88 -3.56
C TRP A 73 7.93 20.55 -2.82
N ASN A 74 7.79 21.83 -2.52
CA ASN A 74 8.76 22.61 -1.74
C ASN A 74 8.62 22.39 -0.22
N ASP A 75 7.44 21.98 0.25
CA ASP A 75 7.18 21.66 1.65
C ASP A 75 6.42 20.33 1.78
N LEU A 76 7.21 19.25 1.96
CA LEU A 76 6.67 17.90 2.11
C LEU A 76 5.96 17.68 3.45
N ARG A 77 6.30 18.48 4.47
CA ARG A 77 5.57 18.48 5.75
C ARG A 77 4.16 19.02 5.53
N LEU A 78 4.03 20.14 4.82
CA LEU A 78 2.74 20.69 4.42
C LEU A 78 1.93 19.68 3.59
N LEU A 79 2.56 18.97 2.66
CA LEU A 79 1.89 17.92 1.90
C LEU A 79 1.36 16.81 2.82
N LYS A 80 2.22 16.23 3.69
CA LYS A 80 1.83 15.15 4.59
C LYS A 80 0.69 15.58 5.52
N GLU A 81 0.80 16.78 6.08
CA GLU A 81 -0.19 17.35 6.98
C GLU A 81 -1.52 17.68 6.27
N THR A 82 -1.45 18.14 5.01
CA THR A 82 -2.66 18.36 4.20
C THR A 82 -3.39 17.05 3.92
N VAL A 83 -2.66 15.98 3.63
CA VAL A 83 -3.24 14.63 3.47
C VAL A 83 -3.83 14.13 4.77
N ARG A 84 -3.12 14.28 5.90
CA ARG A 84 -3.62 13.91 7.23
C ARG A 84 -4.93 14.61 7.57
N ASN A 85 -4.99 15.92 7.36
CA ASN A 85 -6.20 16.70 7.60
C ASN A 85 -7.37 16.33 6.67
N ALA A 86 -7.08 16.04 5.40
CA ALA A 86 -8.09 15.56 4.47
C ALA A 86 -8.64 14.18 4.89
N LEU A 87 -7.76 13.30 5.37
CA LEU A 87 -8.11 11.96 5.87
C LEU A 87 -8.99 12.07 7.13
N ASN A 88 -8.58 12.89 8.10
CA ASN A 88 -9.37 13.16 9.31
C ASN A 88 -10.75 13.72 8.96
N ARG A 89 -10.84 14.67 8.01
CA ARG A 89 -12.12 15.23 7.58
C ARG A 89 -12.99 14.24 6.78
N ALA A 90 -12.35 13.32 6.05
CA ALA A 90 -13.06 12.28 5.33
C ALA A 90 -13.72 11.29 6.30
N GLU A 91 -12.97 10.88 7.33
CA GLU A 91 -13.40 10.03 8.43
C GLU A 91 -14.51 10.70 9.25
N ARG A 92 -14.28 11.96 9.69
CA ARG A 92 -15.13 12.68 10.65
C ARG A 92 -16.63 12.56 10.32
N ARG A 93 -17.26 11.71 11.14
CA ARG A 93 -18.53 11.96 11.83
C ARG A 93 -18.09 12.39 13.23
N GLU A 94 -18.59 13.51 13.73
CA GLU A 94 -18.12 14.22 14.93
C GLU A 94 -17.61 13.28 16.06
N PHE A 95 -16.45 13.60 16.68
CA PHE A 95 -15.87 13.03 17.93
C PHE A 95 -14.72 11.97 17.88
N PHE A 96 -14.06 11.68 16.76
CA PHE A 96 -13.00 10.64 16.72
C PHE A 96 -11.54 11.16 16.65
N SER A 97 -10.60 10.26 16.99
CA SER A 97 -9.16 10.52 17.09
C SER A 97 -8.51 10.79 15.72
N ASP A 98 -7.55 11.72 15.70
CA ASP A 98 -6.85 12.10 14.47
C ASP A 98 -5.94 10.95 13.98
N ALA A 99 -5.81 10.82 12.66
CA ALA A 99 -4.83 9.93 12.04
C ALA A 99 -3.42 10.22 12.59
N GLN A 100 -2.74 9.16 13.01
CA GLN A 100 -1.42 9.22 13.59
C GLN A 100 -0.38 9.33 12.47
N ASP A 101 0.52 10.29 12.63
CA ASP A 101 1.63 10.47 11.71
C ASP A 101 2.73 9.48 12.05
N SER A 102 2.85 8.38 11.30
CA SER A 102 3.92 7.39 11.44
C SER A 102 5.09 7.72 10.50
N THR A 103 6.27 7.15 10.73
CA THR A 103 7.48 7.44 9.92
C THR A 103 7.23 7.24 8.41
N SER A 104 6.56 6.16 8.01
CA SER A 104 6.40 5.80 6.59
C SER A 104 4.95 5.86 6.08
N CYS A 105 3.97 6.15 6.92
CA CYS A 105 2.54 6.16 6.59
C CYS A 105 1.78 7.12 7.51
N LEU A 106 0.53 7.37 7.17
CA LEU A 106 -0.47 7.90 8.10
C LEU A 106 -1.34 6.72 8.57
N THR A 107 -1.38 6.47 9.86
CA THR A 107 -2.23 5.42 10.45
C THR A 107 -3.57 6.04 10.80
N ALA A 108 -4.59 5.71 10.02
CA ALA A 108 -5.94 6.22 10.21
C ALA A 108 -6.80 5.22 10.97
N LEU A 109 -7.70 5.73 11.80
CA LEU A 109 -8.71 4.94 12.49
C LEU A 109 -10.03 5.04 11.77
N LEU A 110 -10.78 3.94 11.73
CA LEU A 110 -12.10 3.85 11.15
C LEU A 110 -13.09 3.43 12.22
N HIS A 111 -14.10 4.27 12.43
CA HIS A 111 -15.13 4.04 13.42
C HIS A 111 -16.44 3.58 12.76
N PHE A 112 -16.98 2.46 13.24
CA PHE A 112 -18.22 1.89 12.74
C PHE A 112 -19.40 2.29 13.63
N LYS A 113 -20.49 2.79 13.04
CA LYS A 113 -21.68 3.22 13.80
C LYS A 113 -22.40 2.08 14.51
N ASP A 114 -22.45 0.92 13.87
CA ASP A 114 -23.14 -0.29 14.31
C ASP A 114 -22.27 -1.14 15.24
N THR A 115 -20.94 -0.94 15.24
CA THR A 115 -20.00 -1.56 16.16
C THR A 115 -19.06 -0.50 16.75
N PRO A 116 -19.57 0.42 17.59
CA PRO A 116 -18.83 1.60 18.05
C PRO A 116 -17.60 1.27 18.91
N ASN A 117 -17.56 0.05 19.47
CA ASN A 117 -16.42 -0.43 20.28
C ASN A 117 -15.30 -1.07 19.43
N VAL A 118 -15.50 -1.21 18.11
CA VAL A 118 -14.49 -1.73 17.20
C VAL A 118 -13.76 -0.56 16.58
N GLU A 119 -12.53 -0.33 17.02
CA GLU A 119 -11.59 0.57 16.35
C GLU A 119 -10.76 -0.25 15.37
N PHE A 120 -10.85 0.11 14.09
CA PHE A 120 -10.06 -0.52 13.05
C PHE A 120 -9.06 0.48 12.50
N SER A 121 -7.76 0.16 12.51
CA SER A 121 -6.73 0.99 11.91
C SER A 121 -6.37 0.52 10.50
N PHE A 122 -5.99 1.45 9.64
CA PHE A 122 -5.40 1.18 8.34
C PHE A 122 -4.33 2.21 8.02
N ASP A 123 -3.32 1.78 7.26
CA ASP A 123 -2.18 2.62 6.94
C ASP A 123 -2.30 3.21 5.54
N VAL A 124 -1.93 4.49 5.41
CA VAL A 124 -1.92 5.21 4.14
C VAL A 124 -0.52 5.74 3.86
N ALA A 125 0.19 5.06 2.96
CA ALA A 125 1.47 5.48 2.43
C ALA A 125 1.25 6.56 1.36
N ILE A 126 1.81 7.75 1.56
CA ILE A 126 1.82 8.79 0.53
C ILE A 126 2.93 8.47 -0.46
N THR A 127 2.57 8.34 -1.74
CA THR A 127 3.51 7.95 -2.80
C THR A 127 3.46 8.92 -3.97
N THR A 128 4.53 8.97 -4.76
CA THR A 128 4.59 9.62 -6.08
C THR A 128 5.41 8.74 -7.03
N LYS A 129 5.58 9.15 -8.29
CA LYS A 129 6.54 8.52 -9.21
C LYS A 129 7.66 9.49 -9.54
N ASN A 130 8.90 9.01 -9.54
CA ASN A 130 10.03 9.81 -10.02
C ASN A 130 10.09 9.85 -11.56
N LYS A 131 11.08 10.55 -12.12
CA LYS A 131 11.29 10.68 -13.57
C LYS A 131 11.52 9.34 -14.29
N ASN A 132 12.08 8.36 -13.58
CA ASN A 132 12.29 7.00 -14.08
C ASN A 132 11.03 6.12 -13.92
N GLY A 133 9.94 6.69 -13.38
CA GLY A 133 8.67 6.02 -13.11
C GLY A 133 8.69 5.04 -11.95
N ASN A 134 9.76 4.97 -11.14
CA ASN A 134 9.76 4.25 -9.87
C ASN A 134 8.86 4.97 -8.86
N TYR A 135 8.16 4.20 -8.04
CA TYR A 135 7.43 4.73 -6.90
C TYR A 135 8.40 5.32 -5.89
N MET A 136 8.05 6.48 -5.37
CA MET A 136 8.68 7.12 -4.22
C MET A 136 7.68 7.13 -3.08
N ARG A 137 8.15 6.94 -1.86
CA ARG A 137 7.33 7.00 -0.63
C ARG A 137 7.76 8.19 0.21
N LEU A 138 6.80 8.93 0.74
CA LEU A 138 7.08 10.03 1.64
C LEU A 138 7.41 9.50 3.03
N ILE A 139 8.62 9.77 3.51
CA ILE A 139 9.12 9.37 4.82
C ILE A 139 9.29 10.60 5.70
N HIS A 140 8.81 10.50 6.93
CA HIS A 140 9.05 11.46 8.01
C HIS A 140 10.09 10.88 8.96
N ASN A 141 11.35 11.31 8.86
CA ASN A 141 12.43 10.82 9.69
C ASN A 141 12.39 11.49 11.08
N LYS A 142 11.67 10.86 12.01
CA LYS A 142 11.52 11.35 13.38
C LYS A 142 12.77 11.22 14.24
N ASN A 143 13.66 10.28 13.94
CA ASN A 143 14.90 10.09 14.72
C ASN A 143 15.87 11.27 14.55
N ALA A 144 15.75 11.99 13.44
CA ALA A 144 16.46 13.24 13.23
C ALA A 144 15.93 14.37 14.14
N TYR A 145 14.69 14.27 14.67
CA TYR A 145 14.12 15.24 15.63
C TYR A 145 14.91 15.28 16.94
N ALA A 146 15.41 14.13 17.43
CA ALA A 146 16.28 14.05 18.61
C ALA A 146 17.63 14.78 18.42
N LEU A 147 18.01 15.03 17.16
CA LEU A 147 19.19 15.82 16.78
C LEU A 147 18.83 17.27 16.36
N GLY A 148 17.54 17.64 16.36
CA GLY A 148 17.02 18.96 15.96
C GLY A 148 16.58 19.07 14.49
N TRP A 149 16.51 17.96 13.75
CA TRP A 149 16.32 17.93 12.30
C TRP A 149 14.98 17.21 12.00
N ASP A 150 13.90 17.96 11.81
CA ASP A 150 12.62 17.41 11.34
C ASP A 150 12.68 17.25 9.81
N GLN A 151 12.80 16.01 9.31
CA GLN A 151 13.06 15.78 7.88
C GLN A 151 11.96 14.96 7.20
N TYR A 152 11.50 15.47 6.06
CA TYR A 152 10.56 14.80 5.17
C TYR A 152 11.25 14.54 3.84
N THR A 153 11.28 13.30 3.39
CA THR A 153 11.98 12.90 2.16
C THR A 153 11.16 11.97 1.29
N TRP A 154 11.37 12.06 -0.02
CA TRP A 154 10.94 11.03 -0.96
C TRP A 154 11.99 9.92 -1.02
N ASN A 155 11.65 8.73 -0.55
CA ASN A 155 12.52 7.57 -0.65
C ASN A 155 12.06 6.67 -1.80
N GLU A 156 12.98 6.29 -2.68
CA GLU A 156 12.65 5.40 -3.80
C GLU A 156 12.30 3.99 -3.31
N VAL A 157 11.24 3.41 -3.88
CA VAL A 157 10.95 1.99 -3.78
C VAL A 157 11.69 1.29 -4.93
N PRO A 158 12.76 0.52 -4.66
CA PRO A 158 13.61 -0.03 -5.72
C PRO A 158 12.83 -0.95 -6.66
N ASN A 159 13.19 -0.95 -7.95
CA ASN A 159 12.64 -1.86 -8.97
C ASN A 159 11.11 -1.80 -9.11
N SER A 160 10.48 -0.67 -8.78
CA SER A 160 9.02 -0.56 -8.74
C SER A 160 8.41 -0.01 -10.03
N HIS A 161 9.22 0.49 -10.98
CA HIS A 161 8.75 1.13 -12.22
C HIS A 161 7.72 0.31 -12.99
N GLN A 162 8.05 -0.96 -13.25
CA GLN A 162 7.24 -1.88 -14.06
C GLN A 162 6.39 -2.83 -13.23
N VAL A 163 6.28 -2.63 -11.91
CA VAL A 163 5.61 -3.60 -11.04
C VAL A 163 4.17 -3.86 -11.45
N LYS A 164 3.47 -2.81 -11.94
CA LYS A 164 2.09 -2.94 -12.41
C LYS A 164 2.01 -3.80 -13.67
N ASP A 165 2.86 -3.51 -14.66
CA ASP A 165 2.86 -4.20 -15.94
C ASP A 165 3.25 -5.68 -15.75
N ARG A 166 4.30 -5.94 -14.95
CA ARG A 166 4.73 -7.29 -14.58
C ARG A 166 3.63 -8.06 -13.85
N ALA A 167 2.92 -7.42 -12.92
CA ALA A 167 1.81 -8.04 -12.22
C ALA A 167 0.67 -8.41 -13.18
N ASP A 168 0.35 -7.55 -14.15
CA ASP A 168 -0.71 -7.83 -15.13
C ASP A 168 -0.32 -8.94 -16.12
N GLU A 169 0.95 -9.02 -16.52
CA GLU A 169 1.46 -10.15 -17.32
C GLU A 169 1.43 -11.47 -16.55
N LEU A 170 1.85 -11.48 -15.28
CA LEU A 170 1.78 -12.65 -14.41
C LEU A 170 0.34 -13.16 -14.24
N LYS A 171 -0.64 -12.25 -14.11
CA LYS A 171 -2.07 -12.64 -14.06
C LYS A 171 -2.53 -13.24 -15.38
N LYS A 172 -2.19 -12.63 -16.51
CA LYS A 172 -2.54 -13.14 -17.85
C LYS A 172 -1.94 -14.53 -18.10
N ALA A 173 -0.76 -14.80 -17.55
CA ALA A 173 -0.09 -16.10 -17.62
C ALA A 173 -0.58 -17.14 -16.59
N GLY A 174 -1.55 -16.80 -15.72
CA GLY A 174 -2.05 -17.71 -14.68
C GLY A 174 -1.04 -17.95 -13.54
N LEU A 175 -0.01 -17.13 -13.41
CA LEU A 175 1.08 -17.28 -12.43
C LEU A 175 0.81 -16.53 -11.12
N TRP A 176 -0.38 -15.96 -10.94
CA TRP A 176 -0.69 -15.10 -9.81
C TRP A 176 -0.59 -15.82 -8.46
N GLN A 177 -0.98 -17.10 -8.37
CA GLN A 177 -0.85 -17.87 -7.14
C GLN A 177 0.61 -17.91 -6.66
N LYS A 178 1.58 -17.99 -7.57
CA LYS A 178 3.00 -17.99 -7.22
C LYS A 178 3.46 -16.64 -6.63
N VAL A 179 2.81 -15.53 -7.03
CA VAL A 179 3.05 -14.22 -6.43
C VAL A 179 2.50 -14.18 -5.01
N LEU A 180 1.29 -14.72 -4.79
CA LEU A 180 0.70 -14.84 -3.45
C LEU A 180 1.59 -15.66 -2.52
N ASP A 181 2.00 -16.86 -2.95
CA ASP A 181 2.87 -17.75 -2.18
C ASP A 181 4.19 -17.03 -1.83
N ARG A 182 4.82 -16.39 -2.83
CA ARG A 182 6.08 -15.70 -2.64
C ARG A 182 5.96 -14.46 -1.74
N TYR A 183 4.86 -13.74 -1.84
CA TYR A 183 4.57 -12.60 -0.99
C TYR A 183 4.44 -13.03 0.47
N LEU A 184 3.69 -14.10 0.73
CA LEU A 184 3.49 -14.61 2.09
C LEU A 184 4.79 -15.16 2.69
N GLU A 185 5.58 -15.91 1.90
CA GLU A 185 6.92 -16.36 2.27
C GLU A 185 7.79 -15.18 2.71
N LYS A 186 7.79 -14.08 1.95
CA LYS A 186 8.60 -12.90 2.27
C LYS A 186 8.11 -12.15 3.50
N LYS A 187 6.80 -11.93 3.66
CA LYS A 187 6.27 -11.31 4.90
C LYS A 187 6.69 -12.13 6.13
N ASN A 188 6.60 -13.46 6.05
CA ASN A 188 7.02 -14.35 7.13
C ASN A 188 8.54 -14.36 7.35
N MET A 189 9.33 -14.30 6.28
CA MET A 189 10.78 -14.19 6.38
C MET A 189 11.20 -12.89 7.08
N TYR A 190 10.64 -11.74 6.70
CA TYR A 190 10.95 -10.46 7.35
C TYR A 190 10.46 -10.42 8.80
N LEU A 191 9.28 -10.99 9.09
CA LEU A 191 8.78 -11.15 10.46
C LEU A 191 9.74 -11.97 11.33
N PHE A 192 10.21 -13.12 10.82
CA PHE A 192 11.16 -13.97 11.54
C PHE A 192 12.49 -13.26 11.82
N ARG A 193 12.95 -12.41 10.89
CA ARG A 193 14.17 -11.61 11.03
C ARG A 193 14.00 -10.37 11.91
N GLN A 194 12.77 -10.07 12.35
CA GLN A 194 12.42 -8.81 13.03
C GLN A 194 12.80 -7.58 12.20
N ASP A 195 12.69 -7.71 10.88
CA ASP A 195 12.98 -6.65 9.93
C ASP A 195 11.69 -5.89 9.63
N HIS A 196 11.61 -4.68 10.17
CA HIS A 196 10.44 -3.80 10.07
C HIS A 196 10.57 -2.76 8.94
N ASP A 197 11.67 -2.79 8.18
CA ASP A 197 11.95 -1.81 7.12
C ASP A 197 11.39 -2.23 5.75
N HIS A 198 10.57 -3.29 5.72
CA HIS A 198 9.93 -3.82 4.53
C HIS A 198 8.39 -3.73 4.61
N PRO A 199 7.80 -2.53 4.40
CA PRO A 199 6.36 -2.38 4.32
C PRO A 199 5.74 -3.30 3.26
N SER A 200 4.45 -3.63 3.40
CA SER A 200 3.73 -4.52 2.49
C SER A 200 3.90 -4.18 1.01
N PHE A 201 4.03 -2.90 0.64
CA PHE A 201 4.22 -2.51 -0.76
C PHE A 201 5.61 -2.86 -1.30
N VAL A 202 6.65 -2.78 -0.47
CA VAL A 202 8.00 -3.20 -0.83
C VAL A 202 8.01 -4.71 -1.03
N VAL A 203 7.43 -5.47 -0.10
CA VAL A 203 7.31 -6.93 -0.21
C VAL A 203 6.53 -7.35 -1.46
N TYR A 204 5.48 -6.60 -1.81
CA TYR A 204 4.72 -6.79 -3.05
C TYR A 204 5.59 -6.61 -4.30
N VAL A 205 6.36 -5.50 -4.36
CA VAL A 205 7.27 -5.22 -5.49
C VAL A 205 8.31 -6.34 -5.63
N GLU A 206 8.90 -6.79 -4.54
CA GLU A 206 9.86 -7.89 -4.54
C GLU A 206 9.24 -9.20 -5.05
N ALA A 207 8.07 -9.58 -4.52
CA ALA A 207 7.41 -10.82 -4.91
C ALA A 207 7.03 -10.83 -6.39
N VAL A 208 6.45 -9.75 -6.91
CA VAL A 208 6.12 -9.61 -8.33
C VAL A 208 7.38 -9.73 -9.19
N ASN A 209 8.44 -9.00 -8.83
CA ASN A 209 9.67 -8.99 -9.61
C ASN A 209 10.39 -10.35 -9.60
N GLU A 210 10.45 -11.03 -8.46
CA GLU A 210 11.09 -12.34 -8.37
C GLU A 210 10.35 -13.41 -9.18
N VAL A 211 9.02 -13.43 -9.09
CA VAL A 211 8.22 -14.37 -9.90
C VAL A 211 8.33 -14.00 -11.38
N TYR A 212 8.18 -12.73 -11.74
CA TYR A 212 8.33 -12.29 -13.12
C TYR A 212 9.68 -12.71 -13.72
N ASN A 213 10.78 -12.42 -13.02
CA ASN A 213 12.12 -12.76 -13.48
C ASN A 213 12.34 -14.27 -13.62
N ARG A 214 11.71 -15.08 -12.77
CA ARG A 214 11.80 -16.54 -12.85
C ARG A 214 11.14 -17.10 -14.11
N TYR A 215 10.03 -16.50 -14.57
CA TYR A 215 9.21 -17.02 -15.67
C TYR A 215 9.43 -16.30 -17.02
N PHE A 216 9.86 -15.04 -17.01
CA PHE A 216 9.98 -14.21 -18.22
C PHE A 216 11.41 -13.77 -18.54
N SER A 217 12.33 -13.77 -17.57
CA SER A 217 13.72 -13.27 -17.78
C SER A 217 14.74 -14.38 -18.07
N ARG A 218 14.32 -15.65 -18.14
CA ARG A 218 15.16 -16.78 -18.61
C ARG A 218 14.80 -17.12 -20.06
N GLY A 219 15.55 -16.58 -21.02
CA GLY A 219 15.46 -17.02 -22.41
C GLY A 219 15.86 -18.50 -22.54
N GLY A 220 14.97 -19.33 -23.11
CA GLY A 220 15.27 -20.72 -23.47
C GLY A 220 14.18 -21.73 -23.11
N GLY A 221 13.13 -21.79 -23.94
CA GLY A 221 12.28 -22.96 -24.20
C GLY A 221 11.85 -23.85 -23.04
N TYR A 222 10.67 -23.60 -22.48
CA TYR A 222 9.70 -24.67 -22.26
C TYR A 222 8.31 -24.19 -22.67
N TYR A 223 7.78 -24.89 -23.67
CA TYR A 223 6.45 -24.79 -24.22
C TYR A 223 5.38 -24.45 -23.17
N VAL A 224 4.66 -23.36 -23.40
CA VAL A 224 3.24 -23.33 -23.05
C VAL A 224 2.57 -24.34 -23.98
N GLN A 225 2.55 -25.61 -23.59
CA GLN A 225 1.69 -26.58 -24.26
C GLN A 225 0.25 -26.14 -24.00
N SER A 226 -0.36 -25.71 -25.10
CA SER A 226 -1.78 -25.56 -25.26
C SER A 226 -2.45 -26.91 -25.07
N ILE A 227 -3.35 -27.01 -24.10
CA ILE A 227 -4.53 -27.89 -24.19
C ILE A 227 -5.71 -26.99 -23.81
N LEU A 228 -6.29 -26.28 -24.78
CA LEU A 228 -7.42 -26.71 -25.60
C LEU A 228 -8.55 -27.29 -24.75
N ARG A 229 -9.61 -26.50 -24.66
CA ARG A 229 -10.99 -26.95 -24.46
C ARG A 229 -11.23 -28.26 -25.21
N LEU A 230 -11.69 -29.27 -24.49
CA LEU A 230 -12.52 -30.32 -25.07
C LEU A 230 -13.89 -30.22 -24.39
N ARG A 231 -14.88 -29.91 -25.25
CA ARG A 231 -16.33 -30.09 -25.16
C ARG A 231 -17.00 -29.94 -23.79
#